data_AF-A0A317EE95-F1
#
_entry.id   AF-A0A317EE95-F1
#
_cell.length_a   1.000
_cell.length_b   1.000
_cell.length_c   1.000
_cell.angle_alpha   90.00
_cell.angle_beta   90.00
_cell.angle_gamma   90.00
#
_symmetry.space_group_name_H-M   'P 1'
#
loop_
_entity.id
_entity.type
_entity.pdbx_description
1 polymer ?
#
loop_
_entity_poly.entity_id
_entity_poly.type
_entity_poly.pdbx_seq_one_letter_code
_entity_poly.pdbx_strand_id
1 'polypeptide(L)' 'MIDRHPIGPIQIREIDEAGDYHRRVILPGADISAEPAEVQAACADHWTAERVAVWKSAQSLAS' A
#
# COMPACT_ATOMS: atom_id res chain seq x y z
N MET A 1 -7.27 -4.04 -9.34
CA MET A 1 -8.16 -4.09 -8.15
C MET A 1 -7.32 -3.79 -6.91
N ILE A 2 -7.76 -2.84 -6.07
CA ILE A 2 -7.03 -2.42 -4.86
C ILE A 2 -7.69 -3.10 -3.65
N ASP A 3 -6.92 -3.87 -2.89
CA ASP A 3 -7.36 -4.47 -1.63
C ASP A 3 -6.61 -3.81 -0.45
N ARG A 4 -7.34 -3.50 0.63
CA ARG A 4 -6.87 -2.65 1.73
C ARG A 4 -6.82 -3.43 3.04
N HIS A 5 -5.63 -3.59 3.62
CA HIS A 5 -5.50 -4.16 4.96
C HIS A 5 -5.89 -3.11 6.03
N PRO A 6 -6.65 -3.45 7.10
CA PRO A 6 -7.24 -2.48 8.04
C PRO A 6 -6.26 -1.49 8.71
N ILE A 7 -4.99 -1.86 8.85
CA ILE A 7 -3.92 -1.06 9.47
C ILE A 7 -2.57 -1.20 8.74
N GLY A 8 -2.59 -1.77 7.53
CA GLY A 8 -1.38 -2.33 6.92
C GLY A 8 -1.19 -1.98 5.45
N PRO A 9 -0.44 -2.83 4.72
CA PRO A 9 -0.11 -2.59 3.32
C PRO A 9 -1.34 -2.50 2.42
N ILE A 10 -1.18 -1.77 1.32
CA ILE A 10 -2.11 -1.78 0.20
C ILE A 10 -1.62 -2.84 -0.78
N GLN A 11 -2.51 -3.74 -1.17
CA GLN A 11 -2.23 -4.72 -2.20
C GLN A 11 -2.82 -4.28 -3.53
N ILE A 12 -1.97 -4.25 -4.55
CA ILE A 12 -2.36 -3.88 -5.90
C ILE A 12 -2.28 -5.14 -6.75
N ARG A 13 -3.41 -5.43 -7.38
CA ARG A 13 -3.62 -6.58 -8.25
C ARG A 13 -3.77 -6.05 -9.67
N GLU A 14 -2.81 -6.39 -10.51
CA GLU A 14 -2.73 -6.03 -11.92
C GLU A 14 -2.81 -7.32 -12.74
N ILE A 15 -3.61 -7.29 -13.80
CA ILE A 15 -3.67 -8.34 -14.81
C ILE A 15 -3.22 -7.67 -16.10
N ASP A 16 -2.22 -8.23 -16.77
CA ASP A 16 -1.72 -7.68 -18.02
C ASP A 16 -2.58 -8.11 -19.23
N GLU A 17 -2.22 -7.63 -20.43
CA GLU A 17 -2.94 -7.95 -21.67
C GLU A 17 -2.85 -9.43 -22.06
N ALA A 18 -1.84 -10.16 -21.56
CA ALA A 18 -1.68 -11.60 -21.74
C ALA A 18 -2.53 -12.42 -20.75
N GLY A 19 -3.09 -11.77 -19.73
CA GLY A 19 -3.85 -12.40 -18.65
C GLY A 19 -2.98 -12.82 -17.46
N ASP A 20 -1.70 -12.44 -17.44
CA ASP A 20 -0.79 -12.75 -16.36
C ASP A 20 -1.07 -11.88 -15.14
N TYR A 21 -1.00 -12.51 -13.97
CA TYR A 21 -1.31 -11.88 -12.70
C TYR A 21 -0.06 -11.37 -12.00
N HIS A 22 -0.04 -10.05 -11.73
CA HIS A 22 0.98 -9.39 -10.94
C HIS A 22 0.38 -8.87 -9.63
N ARG A 23 1.02 -9.24 -8.52
CA ARG A 23 0.73 -8.64 -7.22
C ARG A 23 1.91 -7.80 -6.77
N ARG A 24 1.62 -6.60 -6.32
CA ARG A 24 2.59 -5.77 -5.59
C ARG A 24 1.98 -5.23 -4.32
N VAL A 25 2.85 -5.00 -3.35
CA VAL A 25 2.46 -4.58 -2.01
C VAL A 25 3.15 -3.25 -1.74
N ILE A 26 2.37 -2.22 -1.44
CA ILE A 26 2.90 -0.93 -1.00
C ILE A 26 2.75 -0.86 0.51
N LEU A 27 3.85 -0.55 1.21
CA LEU A 27 3.87 -0.46 2.67
C LEU A 27 3.48 0.95 3.14
N PRO A 28 2.83 1.08 4.32
CA PRO A 28 2.56 2.40 4.90
C PRO A 28 3.82 3.25 5.04
N GLY A 29 3.82 4.42 4.40
CA GLY A 29 4.94 5.36 4.40
C GLY A 29 6.04 5.09 3.36
N ALA A 30 5.81 4.20 2.40
CA ALA A 30 6.65 4.07 1.21
C ALA A 30 6.54 5.33 0.31
N ASP A 31 7.58 5.59 -0.48
CA ASP A 31 7.50 6.59 -1.55
C ASP A 31 6.59 6.09 -2.67
N ILE A 32 5.55 6.87 -2.97
CA ILE A 32 4.54 6.57 -4.00
C ILE A 32 4.52 7.61 -5.11
N SER A 33 5.52 8.50 -5.19
CA SER A 33 5.55 9.60 -6.16
C SER A 33 5.52 9.14 -7.62
N ALA A 34 6.03 7.94 -7.90
CA ALA A 34 6.03 7.32 -9.22
C ALA A 34 4.77 6.48 -9.52
N GLU A 35 3.82 6.38 -8.59
CA GLU A 35 2.64 5.53 -8.74
C GLU A 35 1.53 6.18 -9.57
N PRO A 36 0.60 5.41 -10.16
CA PRO A 36 -0.59 5.96 -10.80
C PRO A 36 -1.42 6.82 -9.82
N ALA A 37 -2.09 7.86 -10.33
CA ALA A 37 -2.86 8.78 -9.50
C ALA A 37 -3.93 8.09 -8.62
N GLU A 38 -4.57 7.04 -9.14
CA GLU A 38 -5.55 6.24 -8.39
C GLU A 38 -4.90 5.54 -7.18
N VAL A 39 -3.69 5.00 -7.37
CA VAL A 39 -2.92 4.34 -6.31
C VAL A 39 -2.45 5.37 -5.28
N GLN A 40 -1.97 6.52 -5.74
CA GLN A 40 -1.56 7.61 -4.84
C GLN A 40 -2.74 8.09 -3.98
N ALA A 41 -3.92 8.28 -4.58
CA ALA A 41 -5.13 8.65 -3.87
C ALA A 41 -5.55 7.59 -2.85
N ALA A 42 -5.51 6.31 -3.21
CA ALA A 42 -5.81 5.21 -2.29
C ALA A 42 -4.83 5.16 -1.11
N CYS A 43 -3.54 5.41 -1.34
CA CYS A 43 -2.54 5.49 -0.29
C CYS A 43 -2.78 6.69 0.64
N ALA A 44 -3.08 7.87 0.08
CA ALA A 44 -3.36 9.08 0.86
C ALA A 44 -4.65 8.96 1.71
N ASP A 45 -5.69 8.33 1.16
CA ASP A 45 -6.96 8.06 1.86
C ASP A 45 -6.78 7.04 3.00
N HIS A 46 -5.99 5.99 2.76
CA HIS A 46 -5.89 4.87 3.69
C HIS A 46 -4.83 5.06 4.78
N TRP A 47 -3.74 5.76 4.49
CA TRP A 47 -2.59 5.95 5.38
C TRP A 47 -2.52 7.35 5.98
N THR A 48 -3.41 7.62 6.94
CA THR A 48 -3.27 8.77 7.83
C THR A 48 -1.93 8.73 8.59
N ALA A 49 -1.43 9.89 9.02
CA ALA A 49 -0.18 9.99 9.77
C ALA A 49 -0.16 9.07 11.02
N GLU A 50 -1.29 8.95 11.72
CA GLU A 50 -1.44 8.06 12.87
C GLU A 50 -1.28 6.58 12.49
N ARG A 51 -1.93 6.12 11.42
CA ARG A 51 -1.82 4.72 10.96
C ARG A 51 -0.40 4.38 10.52
N VAL A 52 0.27 5.31 9.84
CA VAL A 52 1.69 5.14 9.45
C VAL A 52 2.57 5.05 10.69
N ALA A 53 2.32 5.88 11.72
CA ALA A 53 3.07 5.84 12.96
C ALA A 53 2.89 4.50 13.70
N VAL A 54 1.65 4.02 13.83
CA VAL A 54 1.34 2.71 14.44
C VAL A 54 2.04 1.57 13.68
N TRP A 55 1.98 1.57 12.35
CA TRP A 55 2.65 0.57 11.53
C TRP A 55 4.16 0.55 11.75
N LYS A 56 4.81 1.73 11.73
CA LYS A 56 6.26 1.85 11.95
C LYS A 56 6.66 1.39 13.35
N SER A 57 5.88 1.73 14.37
CA SER A 57 6.11 1.27 15.75
C SER A 57 5.99 -0.25 15.88
N ALA A 58 5.00 -0.86 15.21
CA ALA A 58 4.82 -2.32 15.21
C ALA A 58 5.99 -3.04 14.54
N GLN A 59 6.54 -2.49 13.44
CA GLN A 59 7.73 -3.05 12.78
C GLN A 59 8.98 -2.98 13.66
N SER A 60 9.15 -1.90 14.43
CA SER A 60 10.27 -1.75 15.36
C SER A 60 10.22 -2.71 16.56
N LEU A 61 9.02 -3.18 16.95
CA LEU A 61 8.84 -4.15 18.04
C LEU A 61 9.06 -5.61 17.60
N ALA A 62 9.06 -5.87 16.29
CA ALA A 62 9.27 -7.18 15.71
C ALA A 62 10.74 -7.45 15.31
N SER A 63 11.65 -6.52 15.64
CA SER A 63 13.08 -6.55 15.32
C SER A 63 13.95 -6.97 16.51
#